data_AF-A0A9E0U6I4-F1
#
_entry.id   AF-A0A9E0U6I4-F1
#
_cell.length_a   1.000
_cell.length_b   1.000
_cell.length_c   1.000
_cell.angle_alpha   90.00
_cell.angle_beta   90.00
_cell.angle_gamma   90.00
#
_symmetry.space_group_name_H-M   'P 1'
#
loop_
_entity.id
_entity.type
_entity.pdbx_description
1 polymer ?
#
loop_
_entity_poly.entity_id
_entity_poly.type
_entity_poly.pdbx_seq_one_letter_code
_entity_poly.pdbx_strand_id
1 'polypeptide(L)'
;MDVSAVSGFSPALSFINALYPTSRVSLGTGAAGVSALGDSQAGISSLGRLLNAAESLHAAAGALAAPDAFAARTAASSKDKVTTGTATAATPLGAYSVQVSQVAQAQTLTTAAQWSSVAAIGSGGATTLDFQFASGVARSVSLGSGANTLTGIAAAVNGAKIGVKAEVVHSSAGYQLSLTGQTGAANAFTIGVSGDPAVADLLAHPSGGSGPALATLARDAQGTINGSAFVASTNTVATAVDGLTLSLKGVGSATLTVAPNSGQVNKAGAFVEAYNGMQAGLGHLGGENPVLGVTVSFLRNQLAATLDTSANGLTGSLSSLAQVGINRTGNGTLALDSGKFQGALNANPEGVTRLFSNDGKGVAERITALAADALSPERLLQSASPALTSPATVARSLQAGLWSSLTGGQGQTVDYSASVNLADQFLQAQLAGTGAKRNGQGSNGLLLDQMISRSVSLSQNLATLGTRLHLAGLL
;
A
#
# COMPACT_ATOMS: atom_id res chain seq x y z
N MET A 1 -1.25 17.49 -21.24
CA MET A 1 -0.81 16.93 -19.94
C MET A 1 -0.59 15.45 -20.15
N ASP A 2 0.67 15.06 -20.05
CA ASP A 2 1.15 13.67 -20.14
C ASP A 2 0.64 12.90 -18.91
N VAL A 3 -0.09 11.80 -19.15
CA VAL A 3 -0.79 10.98 -18.13
C VAL A 3 -0.10 9.63 -17.88
N SER A 4 1.18 9.52 -18.24
CA SER A 4 1.99 8.30 -18.11
C SER A 4 2.41 7.91 -16.67
N ALA A 5 1.76 8.43 -15.61
CA ALA A 5 2.23 8.25 -14.23
C ALA A 5 1.15 7.86 -13.19
N VAL A 6 0.16 7.04 -13.56
CA VAL A 6 -0.69 6.35 -12.57
C VAL A 6 -0.68 4.85 -12.85
N SER A 7 0.09 4.12 -12.03
CA SER A 7 0.07 2.66 -11.95
C SER A 7 -1.28 2.19 -11.39
N GLY A 8 -2.25 2.07 -12.29
CA GLY A 8 -3.64 1.67 -12.01
C GLY A 8 -4.54 1.78 -13.23
N PHE A 9 -3.96 1.84 -14.43
CA PHE A 9 -4.69 2.05 -15.68
C PHE A 9 -5.29 0.72 -16.17
N SER A 10 -6.49 0.38 -15.70
CA SER A 10 -7.27 -0.70 -16.28
C SER A 10 -7.87 -0.21 -17.61
N PRO A 11 -7.50 -0.75 -18.78
CA PRO A 11 -8.04 -0.33 -20.07
C PRO A 11 -9.57 -0.42 -20.15
N ALA A 12 -10.19 -1.28 -19.33
CA ALA A 12 -11.65 -1.42 -19.20
C ALA A 12 -12.39 -0.12 -18.83
N LEU A 13 -11.80 0.77 -18.01
CA LEU A 13 -12.47 2.00 -17.56
C LEU A 13 -12.54 3.07 -18.64
N SER A 14 -11.57 3.14 -19.55
CA SER A 14 -11.55 4.11 -20.65
C SER A 14 -12.61 3.82 -21.73
N PHE A 15 -12.97 2.54 -21.91
CA PHE A 15 -13.93 2.12 -22.91
C PHE A 15 -15.40 2.22 -22.46
N ILE A 16 -15.69 2.11 -21.15
CA ILE A 16 -17.04 2.34 -20.61
C ILE A 16 -17.50 3.79 -20.90
N ASN A 17 -16.57 4.76 -20.87
CA ASN A 17 -16.89 6.16 -21.15
C ASN A 17 -17.00 6.46 -22.67
N ALA A 18 -16.47 5.59 -23.53
CA ALA A 18 -16.60 5.69 -24.99
C ALA A 18 -17.89 5.06 -25.55
N LEU A 19 -18.64 4.34 -24.70
CA LEU A 19 -19.89 3.65 -25.05
C LEU A 19 -21.16 4.48 -24.74
N TYR A 20 -21.04 5.78 -24.43
CA TYR A 20 -22.19 6.68 -24.36
C TYR A 20 -22.66 7.03 -25.79
N PRO A 21 -23.82 6.56 -26.28
CA PRO A 21 -24.42 7.15 -27.46
C PRO A 21 -24.91 8.56 -27.10
N THR A 22 -24.34 9.60 -27.70
CA THR A 22 -24.77 11.00 -27.58
C THR A 22 -26.10 11.29 -28.30
N SER A 23 -26.89 10.29 -28.65
CA SER A 23 -28.10 10.44 -29.45
C SER A 23 -29.27 9.75 -28.76
N ARG A 24 -30.15 10.55 -28.13
CA ARG A 24 -31.45 10.06 -27.65
C ARG A 24 -32.33 9.73 -28.85
N VAL A 25 -32.50 8.45 -29.16
CA VAL A 25 -33.51 7.98 -30.11
C VAL A 25 -34.82 7.82 -29.33
N SER A 26 -35.78 8.71 -29.58
CA SER A 26 -37.14 8.62 -29.03
C SER A 26 -37.93 7.62 -29.87
N LEU A 27 -38.34 6.50 -29.27
CA LEU A 27 -39.21 5.51 -29.90
C LEU A 27 -40.41 5.25 -28.99
N GLY A 28 -41.60 5.51 -29.52
CA GLY A 28 -42.88 5.34 -28.84
C GLY A 28 -43.19 3.88 -28.48
N THR A 29 -43.74 3.70 -27.28
CA THR A 29 -44.57 2.58 -26.80
C THR A 29 -44.31 1.20 -27.45
N GLY A 30 -43.14 0.62 -27.18
CA GLY A 30 -42.82 -0.78 -27.46
C GLY A 30 -42.13 -1.41 -26.25
N ALA A 31 -42.88 -1.68 -25.18
CA ALA A 31 -42.34 -2.06 -23.87
C ALA A 31 -41.39 -3.28 -23.90
N ALA A 32 -41.59 -4.26 -24.79
CA ALA A 32 -40.79 -5.49 -24.81
C ALA A 32 -39.37 -5.34 -25.43
N GLY A 33 -39.19 -4.47 -26.43
CA GLY A 33 -37.89 -4.24 -27.08
C GLY A 33 -36.97 -3.35 -26.23
N VAL A 34 -37.54 -2.38 -25.52
CA VAL A 34 -36.83 -1.53 -24.56
C VAL A 34 -36.44 -2.34 -23.32
N SER A 35 -37.28 -3.29 -22.87
CA SER A 35 -36.94 -4.22 -21.79
C SER A 35 -35.75 -5.13 -22.14
N ALA A 36 -35.71 -5.74 -23.34
CA ALA A 36 -34.62 -6.63 -23.72
C ALA A 36 -33.25 -5.92 -23.85
N LEU A 37 -33.24 -4.65 -24.28
CA LEU A 37 -32.04 -3.80 -24.31
C LEU A 37 -31.64 -3.33 -22.90
N GLY A 38 -32.61 -3.01 -22.04
CA GLY A 38 -32.38 -2.68 -20.63
C GLY A 38 -31.81 -3.86 -19.83
N ASP A 39 -32.31 -5.07 -20.07
CA ASP A 39 -31.84 -6.31 -19.44
C ASP A 39 -30.40 -6.66 -19.86
N SER A 40 -30.06 -6.44 -21.13
CA SER A 40 -28.69 -6.62 -21.64
C SER A 40 -27.72 -5.58 -21.07
N GLN A 41 -28.16 -4.31 -20.93
CA GLN A 41 -27.37 -3.24 -20.32
C GLN A 41 -27.18 -3.45 -18.81
N ALA A 42 -28.21 -3.96 -18.11
CA ALA A 42 -28.14 -4.34 -16.71
C ALA A 42 -27.17 -5.51 -16.51
N GLY A 43 -27.26 -6.56 -17.33
CA GLY A 43 -26.36 -7.72 -17.31
C GLY A 43 -24.89 -7.37 -17.55
N ILE A 44 -24.59 -6.46 -18.49
CA ILE A 44 -23.22 -5.97 -18.72
C ILE A 44 -22.72 -5.17 -17.51
N SER A 45 -23.59 -4.35 -16.91
CA SER A 45 -23.23 -3.52 -15.75
C SER A 45 -23.01 -4.36 -14.49
N SER A 46 -23.84 -5.38 -14.22
CA SER A 46 -23.67 -6.28 -13.09
C SER A 46 -22.48 -7.21 -13.26
N LEU A 47 -22.18 -7.64 -14.49
CA LEU A 47 -20.94 -8.35 -14.80
C LEU A 47 -19.71 -7.48 -14.58
N GLY A 48 -19.72 -6.21 -15.01
CA GLY A 48 -18.64 -5.25 -14.74
C GLY A 48 -18.42 -5.02 -13.24
N ARG A 49 -19.50 -4.92 -12.44
CA ARG A 49 -19.41 -4.86 -10.97
C ARG A 49 -18.81 -6.14 -10.38
N LEU A 50 -19.20 -7.30 -10.90
CA LEU A 50 -18.68 -8.59 -10.45
C LEU A 50 -17.18 -8.73 -10.73
N LEU A 51 -16.72 -8.31 -11.91
CA LEU A 51 -15.31 -8.30 -12.28
C LEU A 51 -14.48 -7.41 -11.34
N ASN A 52 -14.97 -6.20 -11.06
CA ASN A 52 -14.31 -5.30 -10.10
C ASN A 52 -14.30 -5.89 -8.68
N ALA A 53 -15.37 -6.57 -8.27
CA ALA A 53 -15.43 -7.23 -6.97
C ALA A 53 -14.47 -8.43 -6.88
N ALA A 54 -14.32 -9.21 -7.95
CA ALA A 54 -13.36 -10.30 -8.03
C ALA A 54 -11.91 -9.80 -7.95
N GLU A 55 -11.57 -8.71 -8.66
CA GLU A 55 -10.25 -8.08 -8.58
C GLU A 55 -9.97 -7.51 -7.19
N SER A 56 -10.95 -6.83 -6.59
CA SER A 56 -10.83 -6.31 -5.23
C SER A 56 -10.61 -7.42 -4.20
N LEU A 57 -11.31 -8.54 -4.37
CA LEU A 57 -11.15 -9.73 -3.52
C LEU A 57 -9.77 -10.38 -3.72
N HIS A 58 -9.32 -10.51 -4.97
CA HIS A 58 -7.99 -11.02 -5.29
C HIS A 58 -6.90 -10.16 -4.64
N ALA A 59 -6.98 -8.84 -4.78
CA ALA A 59 -6.02 -7.91 -4.20
C ALA A 59 -6.02 -7.93 -2.66
N ALA A 60 -7.21 -7.89 -2.04
CA ALA A 60 -7.31 -7.90 -0.57
C ALA A 60 -6.87 -9.25 0.03
N ALA A 61 -7.18 -10.37 -0.63
CA ALA A 61 -6.68 -11.68 -0.24
C ALA A 61 -5.16 -11.77 -0.44
N GLY A 62 -4.62 -11.31 -1.57
CA GLY A 62 -3.17 -11.27 -1.82
C GLY A 62 -2.41 -10.48 -0.74
N ALA A 63 -2.95 -9.35 -0.29
CA ALA A 63 -2.36 -8.55 0.79
C ALA A 63 -2.32 -9.26 2.15
N LEU A 64 -3.22 -10.22 2.41
CA LEU A 64 -3.24 -11.07 3.59
C LEU A 64 -2.44 -12.37 3.42
N ALA A 65 -2.25 -12.81 2.19
CA ALA A 65 -1.45 -13.97 1.82
C ALA A 65 0.06 -13.68 1.84
N ALA A 66 0.47 -12.40 1.89
CA ALA A 66 1.88 -12.04 1.96
C ALA A 66 2.53 -12.58 3.26
N PRO A 67 3.75 -13.17 3.20
CA PRO A 67 4.41 -13.75 4.37
C PRO A 67 4.61 -12.78 5.54
N ASP A 68 4.74 -11.49 5.24
CA ASP A 68 4.95 -10.42 6.21
C ASP A 68 3.66 -9.64 6.54
N ALA A 69 2.50 -10.10 6.05
CA ALA A 69 1.22 -9.39 6.17
C ALA A 69 0.89 -9.00 7.61
N PHE A 70 1.27 -9.85 8.56
CA PHE A 70 1.07 -9.72 10.01
C PHE A 70 2.38 -9.62 10.81
N ALA A 71 3.51 -9.38 10.15
CA ALA A 71 4.81 -9.31 10.81
C ALA A 71 5.08 -7.94 11.45
N ALA A 72 4.48 -6.86 10.93
CA ALA A 72 4.69 -5.49 11.39
C ALA A 72 4.41 -5.31 12.91
N ARG A 73 5.29 -4.57 13.59
CA ARG A 73 5.22 -4.29 15.02
C ARG A 73 5.13 -2.79 15.28
N THR A 74 4.63 -2.43 16.45
CA THR A 74 4.68 -1.08 17.01
C THR A 74 5.36 -1.15 18.37
N ALA A 75 5.95 -0.05 18.82
CA ALA A 75 6.51 0.09 20.16
C ALA A 75 5.93 1.35 20.81
N ALA A 76 4.91 1.18 21.65
CA ALA A 76 4.25 2.28 22.34
C ALA A 76 4.92 2.54 23.68
N SER A 77 5.27 3.78 23.98
CA SER A 77 5.86 4.15 25.27
C SER A 77 4.79 4.66 26.23
N SER A 78 4.93 4.32 27.51
CA SER A 78 4.08 4.90 28.55
C SER A 78 4.46 6.33 28.91
N LYS A 79 5.67 6.79 28.54
CA LYS A 79 6.17 8.16 28.78
C LYS A 79 7.08 8.62 27.64
N ASP A 80 6.49 9.15 26.58
CA ASP A 80 7.21 9.63 25.38
C ASP A 80 8.26 10.71 25.66
N LYS A 81 8.11 11.48 26.76
CA LYS A 81 9.10 12.48 27.18
C LYS A 81 10.41 11.88 27.71
N VAL A 82 10.37 10.62 28.15
CA VAL A 82 11.56 9.87 28.60
C VAL A 82 12.18 9.14 27.41
N THR A 83 11.37 8.34 26.71
CA THR A 83 11.83 7.57 25.56
C THR A 83 10.66 7.23 24.64
N THR A 84 10.94 7.13 23.35
CA THR A 84 10.10 6.45 22.35
C THR A 84 10.86 5.28 21.77
N GLY A 85 10.21 4.44 20.95
CA GLY A 85 10.93 3.37 20.26
C GLY A 85 10.26 2.92 18.98
N THR A 86 11.00 2.12 18.24
CA THR A 86 10.55 1.42 17.04
C THR A 86 10.93 -0.05 17.15
N ALA A 87 10.06 -0.92 16.67
CA ALA A 87 10.26 -2.37 16.67
C ALA A 87 10.12 -2.90 15.26
N THR A 88 11.03 -3.81 14.88
CA THR A 88 10.90 -4.58 13.64
C THR A 88 10.13 -5.88 13.89
N ALA A 89 9.87 -6.65 12.84
CA ALA A 89 9.24 -7.96 12.95
C ALA A 89 10.03 -8.96 13.81
N ALA A 90 11.35 -8.80 13.93
CA ALA A 90 12.21 -9.65 14.74
C ALA A 90 12.06 -9.39 16.25
N THR A 91 11.50 -8.24 16.64
CA THR A 91 11.37 -7.88 18.05
C THR A 91 10.26 -8.70 18.72
N PRO A 92 10.57 -9.43 19.81
CA PRO A 92 9.57 -10.18 20.55
C PRO A 92 8.46 -9.27 21.08
N LEU A 93 7.22 -9.77 21.08
CA LEU A 93 6.10 -9.08 21.70
C LEU A 93 6.29 -9.01 23.21
N GLY A 94 5.80 -7.92 23.81
CA GLY A 94 5.79 -7.79 25.26
C GLY A 94 6.09 -6.38 25.75
N ALA A 95 6.13 -6.25 27.07
CA ALA A 95 6.48 -5.01 27.74
C ALA A 95 7.96 -5.02 28.13
N TYR A 96 8.64 -3.92 27.82
CA TYR A 96 10.05 -3.68 28.12
C TYR A 96 10.14 -2.53 29.12
N SER A 97 10.71 -2.80 30.30
CA SER A 97 10.97 -1.77 31.30
C SER A 97 12.24 -1.02 30.94
N VAL A 98 12.12 0.27 30.66
CA VAL A 98 13.23 1.15 30.28
C VAL A 98 13.48 2.15 31.40
N GLN A 99 14.74 2.21 31.85
CA GLN A 99 15.22 3.20 32.80
C GLN A 99 16.34 3.98 32.15
N VAL A 100 16.15 5.28 31.98
CA VAL A 100 17.18 6.19 31.46
C VAL A 100 17.78 6.93 32.64
N SER A 101 19.05 6.68 32.94
CA SER A 101 19.77 7.38 34.01
C SER A 101 20.51 8.61 33.50
N GLN A 102 20.91 8.61 32.22
CA GLN A 102 21.58 9.73 31.57
C GLN A 102 21.29 9.73 30.06
N VAL A 103 21.15 10.93 29.49
CA VAL A 103 21.09 11.12 28.03
C VAL A 103 22.46 11.50 27.49
N ALA A 104 22.73 11.14 26.24
CA ALA A 104 23.97 11.52 25.57
C ALA A 104 23.99 13.04 25.36
N GLN A 105 25.11 13.67 25.70
CA GLN A 105 25.33 15.11 25.58
C GLN A 105 26.57 15.37 24.72
N ALA A 106 26.54 16.45 23.97
CA ALA A 106 27.67 16.95 23.21
C ALA A 106 28.47 17.94 24.05
N GLN A 107 29.78 17.95 23.84
CA GLN A 107 30.63 18.97 24.43
C GLN A 107 30.39 20.31 23.73
N THR A 108 30.27 21.39 24.51
CA THR A 108 30.23 22.76 23.98
C THR A 108 31.26 23.64 24.68
N LEU A 109 32.07 24.33 23.89
CA LEU A 109 33.03 25.35 24.33
C LEU A 109 32.58 26.72 23.83
N THR A 110 32.67 27.73 24.69
CA THR A 110 32.34 29.12 24.33
C THR A 110 33.52 30.04 24.65
N THR A 111 33.97 30.81 23.67
CA THR A 111 35.09 31.75 23.86
C THR A 111 34.71 32.94 24.73
N ALA A 112 35.71 33.67 25.22
CA ALA A 112 35.50 35.03 25.71
C ALA A 112 34.93 35.92 24.58
N ALA A 113 34.17 36.95 24.97
CA ALA A 113 33.55 37.87 24.03
C ALA A 113 34.59 38.78 23.35
N GLN A 114 34.40 39.02 22.06
CA GLN A 114 35.14 39.94 21.22
C GLN A 114 34.24 41.10 20.80
N TRP A 115 34.83 42.25 20.54
CA TRP A 115 34.09 43.45 20.13
C TRP A 115 33.54 43.37 18.70
N SER A 116 34.10 42.52 17.84
CA SER A 116 33.67 42.33 16.46
C SER A 116 33.84 40.88 16.01
N SER A 117 32.93 40.41 15.15
CA SER A 117 33.00 39.08 14.52
C SER A 117 33.92 39.00 13.31
N VAL A 118 34.23 40.14 12.69
CA VAL A 118 34.99 40.26 11.43
C VAL A 118 36.34 40.95 11.60
N ALA A 119 36.62 41.50 12.78
CA ALA A 119 37.93 42.03 13.09
C ALA A 119 38.96 40.89 13.22
N ALA A 120 40.17 41.14 12.72
CA ALA A 120 41.26 40.20 12.88
C ALA A 120 41.61 40.04 14.37
N ILE A 121 41.74 38.79 14.78
CA ILE A 121 42.28 38.35 16.07
C ILE A 121 43.78 38.17 15.86
N GLY A 122 44.57 38.90 16.64
CA GLY A 122 46.03 38.89 16.53
C GLY A 122 46.54 39.53 15.23
N SER A 123 47.56 38.90 14.67
CA SER A 123 48.25 39.36 13.46
C SER A 123 47.51 39.04 12.17
N GLY A 124 46.53 38.12 12.21
CA GLY A 124 45.87 37.59 11.01
C GLY A 124 46.72 36.60 10.21
N GLY A 125 47.85 36.14 10.77
CA GLY A 125 48.75 35.16 10.15
C GLY A 125 48.14 33.76 10.04
N ALA A 126 48.75 32.91 9.18
CA ALA A 126 48.31 31.53 9.01
C ALA A 126 48.32 30.79 10.36
N THR A 127 47.22 30.09 10.67
CA THR A 127 47.00 29.44 11.96
C THR A 127 46.44 28.04 11.74
N THR A 128 46.83 27.07 12.57
CA THR A 128 46.26 25.72 12.55
C THR A 128 45.59 25.43 13.88
N LEU A 129 44.37 24.90 13.82
CA LEU A 129 43.60 24.41 14.96
C LEU A 129 43.65 22.88 14.97
N ASP A 130 44.23 22.29 16.01
CA ASP A 130 44.38 20.85 16.15
C ASP A 130 43.38 20.33 17.18
N PHE A 131 42.35 19.62 16.69
CA PHE A 131 41.34 18.97 17.50
C PHE A 131 41.79 17.56 17.85
N GLN A 132 41.92 17.28 19.15
CA GLN A 132 42.16 15.95 19.67
C GLN A 132 40.91 15.46 20.39
N PHE A 133 40.30 14.39 19.87
CA PHE A 133 39.12 13.77 20.48
C PHE A 133 39.53 12.73 21.52
N ALA A 134 38.68 12.52 22.53
CA ALA A 134 38.88 11.52 23.59
C ALA A 134 38.89 10.08 23.05
N SER A 135 38.33 9.84 21.87
CA SER A 135 38.47 8.59 21.12
C SER A 135 39.90 8.29 20.65
N GLY A 136 40.82 9.26 20.74
CA GLY A 136 42.18 9.19 20.21
C GLY A 136 42.33 9.74 18.78
N VAL A 137 41.23 10.06 18.10
CA VAL A 137 41.27 10.64 16.74
C VAL A 137 41.73 12.10 16.81
N ALA A 138 42.68 12.46 15.94
CA ALA A 138 43.13 13.83 15.73
C ALA A 138 42.63 14.39 14.38
N ARG A 139 42.25 15.67 14.35
CA ARG A 139 41.82 16.39 13.14
C ARG A 139 42.37 17.81 13.18
N SER A 140 42.82 18.33 12.05
CA SER A 140 43.34 19.69 11.97
C SER A 140 42.51 20.56 11.03
N VAL A 141 42.40 21.85 11.35
CA VAL A 141 41.73 22.87 10.54
C VAL A 141 42.72 24.00 10.29
N SER A 142 43.03 24.28 9.04
CA SER A 142 43.92 25.37 8.65
C SER A 142 43.13 26.65 8.40
N LEU A 143 43.60 27.76 8.98
CA LEU A 143 43.13 29.11 8.76
C LEU A 143 44.13 29.82 7.85
N GLY A 144 43.67 30.24 6.66
CA GLY A 144 44.45 31.08 5.77
C GLY A 144 44.69 32.47 6.35
N SER A 145 45.64 33.21 5.78
CA SER A 145 45.89 34.61 6.17
C SER A 145 44.61 35.45 6.04
N GLY A 146 44.28 36.23 7.07
CA GLY A 146 43.06 37.03 7.15
C GLY A 146 41.80 36.27 7.58
N ALA A 147 41.87 34.94 7.76
CA ALA A 147 40.76 34.13 8.26
C ALA A 147 40.66 34.09 9.81
N ASN A 148 41.60 34.70 10.52
CA ASN A 148 41.60 34.82 11.98
C ASN A 148 40.55 35.83 12.47
N THR A 149 39.30 35.62 12.11
CA THR A 149 38.14 36.38 12.60
C THR A 149 37.15 35.36 13.16
N LEU A 150 36.23 35.74 14.05
CA LEU A 150 35.26 34.76 14.58
C LEU A 150 34.45 34.12 13.44
N THR A 151 34.05 34.92 12.44
CA THR A 151 33.36 34.43 11.25
C THR A 151 34.23 33.52 10.39
N GLY A 152 35.50 33.88 10.17
CA GLY A 152 36.44 33.08 9.38
C GLY A 152 36.76 31.74 10.03
N ILE A 153 36.97 31.74 11.35
CA ILE A 153 37.18 30.53 12.15
C ILE A 153 35.95 29.63 12.10
N ALA A 154 34.75 30.18 12.29
CA ALA A 154 33.51 29.41 12.22
C ALA A 154 33.34 28.74 10.85
N ALA A 155 33.57 29.50 9.78
CA ALA A 155 33.50 28.98 8.41
C ALA A 155 34.52 27.86 8.16
N ALA A 156 35.76 28.02 8.62
CA ALA A 156 36.81 27.02 8.45
C ALA A 156 36.50 25.71 9.20
N VAL A 157 36.07 25.80 10.47
CA VAL A 157 35.70 24.62 11.28
C VAL A 157 34.52 23.87 10.65
N ASN A 158 33.47 24.59 10.27
CA ASN A 158 32.30 23.98 9.61
C ASN A 158 32.66 23.39 8.23
N GLY A 159 33.53 24.06 7.48
CA GLY A 159 34.00 23.60 6.17
C GLY A 159 34.85 22.33 6.24
N ALA A 160 35.59 22.13 7.34
CA ALA A 160 36.43 20.96 7.55
C ALA A 160 35.64 19.68 7.88
N LYS A 161 34.35 19.79 8.27
CA LYS A 161 33.44 18.66 8.54
C LYS A 161 34.01 17.62 9.52
N ILE A 162 34.71 18.09 10.56
CA ILE A 162 35.41 17.25 11.53
C ILE A 162 34.52 16.72 12.67
N GLY A 163 33.20 16.91 12.61
CA GLY A 163 32.28 16.56 13.70
C GLY A 163 32.15 17.63 14.79
N VAL A 164 32.68 18.85 14.55
CA VAL A 164 32.47 20.04 15.39
C VAL A 164 31.74 21.09 14.56
N LYS A 165 30.66 21.65 15.12
CA LYS A 165 29.94 22.80 14.57
C LYS A 165 30.43 24.07 15.28
N ALA A 166 30.73 25.11 14.52
CA ALA A 166 31.11 26.41 15.03
C ALA A 166 30.06 27.48 14.68
N GLU A 167 29.72 28.32 15.64
CA GLU A 167 28.71 29.37 15.48
C GLU A 167 29.15 30.66 16.19
N VAL A 168 28.97 31.80 15.53
CA VAL A 168 29.21 33.11 16.14
C VAL A 168 27.91 33.58 16.79
N VAL A 169 27.92 33.75 18.10
CA VAL A 169 26.79 34.21 18.90
C VAL A 169 27.04 35.65 19.32
N HIS A 170 26.04 36.51 19.16
CA HIS A 170 26.09 37.90 19.62
C HIS A 170 25.26 38.06 20.90
N SER A 171 25.85 38.66 21.93
CA SER A 171 25.20 38.98 23.20
C SER A 171 25.50 40.42 23.62
N SER A 172 24.94 40.88 24.74
CA SER A 172 25.27 42.18 25.32
C SER A 172 26.74 42.33 25.71
N ALA A 173 27.47 41.22 25.87
CA ALA A 173 28.91 41.22 26.15
C ALA A 173 29.80 41.31 24.89
N GLY A 174 29.21 41.22 23.69
CA GLY A 174 29.91 41.18 22.40
C GLY A 174 29.69 39.87 21.64
N TYR A 175 30.59 39.58 20.69
CA TYR A 175 30.56 38.38 19.84
C TYR A 175 31.39 37.25 20.43
N GLN A 176 30.84 36.04 20.50
CA GLN A 176 31.52 34.85 21.01
C GLN A 176 31.48 33.74 19.96
N LEU A 177 32.48 32.86 19.96
CA LEU A 177 32.42 31.62 19.21
C LEU A 177 31.94 30.49 20.12
N SER A 178 30.89 29.79 19.70
CA SER A 178 30.43 28.53 20.29
C SER A 178 30.84 27.37 19.40
N LEU A 179 31.50 26.37 19.99
CA LEU A 179 32.00 25.16 19.33
C LEU A 179 31.33 23.95 19.97
N THR A 180 30.50 23.23 19.21
CA THR A 180 29.75 22.07 19.70
C THR A 180 30.16 20.81 18.95
N GLY A 181 30.59 19.78 19.68
CA GLY A 181 30.96 18.48 19.12
C GLY A 181 29.77 17.56 18.87
N GLN A 182 30.05 16.28 18.62
CA GLN A 182 29.03 15.23 18.63
C GLN A 182 28.71 14.78 20.06
N THR A 183 27.58 14.11 20.25
CA THR A 183 27.20 13.50 21.55
C THR A 183 28.11 12.32 21.88
N GLY A 184 28.24 11.99 23.17
CA GLY A 184 28.99 10.83 23.63
C GLY A 184 30.39 11.18 24.15
N ALA A 185 30.82 10.52 25.22
CA ALA A 185 32.04 10.86 25.97
C ALA A 185 33.31 10.78 25.10
N ALA A 186 33.39 9.82 24.18
CA ALA A 186 34.50 9.68 23.24
C ALA A 186 34.64 10.85 22.25
N ASN A 187 33.57 11.65 22.08
CA ASN A 187 33.56 12.83 21.22
C ASN A 187 33.87 14.14 21.97
N ALA A 188 34.23 14.05 23.26
CA ALA A 188 34.90 15.16 23.94
C ALA A 188 36.17 15.53 23.17
N PHE A 189 36.52 16.82 23.13
CA PHE A 189 37.65 17.30 22.36
C PHE A 189 38.44 18.39 23.07
N THR A 190 39.74 18.44 22.79
CA THR A 190 40.64 19.54 23.14
C THR A 190 41.09 20.25 21.88
N ILE A 191 41.47 21.52 22.00
CA ILE A 191 41.96 22.33 20.87
C ILE A 191 43.39 22.77 21.18
N GLY A 192 44.33 22.35 20.33
CA GLY A 192 45.64 22.97 20.19
C GLY A 192 45.60 24.06 19.13
N VAL A 193 46.41 25.10 19.29
CA VAL A 193 46.53 26.18 18.29
C VAL A 193 48.00 26.46 18.04
N SER A 194 48.39 26.55 16.77
CA SER A 194 49.73 26.93 16.32
C SER A 194 49.66 28.03 15.24
N GLY A 195 50.64 28.93 15.22
CA GLY A 195 50.68 30.07 14.29
C GLY A 195 50.50 31.41 15.00
N ASP A 196 49.26 31.86 15.22
CA ASP A 196 48.95 33.15 15.85
C ASP A 196 48.69 33.02 17.37
N PRO A 197 49.49 33.68 18.24
CA PRO A 197 49.34 33.59 19.69
C PRO A 197 48.00 34.12 20.22
N ALA A 198 47.42 35.16 19.61
CA ALA A 198 46.15 35.71 20.09
C ALA A 198 44.97 34.79 19.77
N VAL A 199 45.05 34.05 18.67
CA VAL A 199 44.08 32.98 18.37
C VAL A 199 44.25 31.83 19.37
N ALA A 200 45.49 31.50 19.75
CA ALA A 200 45.75 30.51 20.79
C ALA A 200 45.17 30.92 22.14
N ASP A 201 45.37 32.16 22.57
CA ASP A 201 44.79 32.68 23.83
C ASP A 201 43.25 32.62 23.84
N LEU A 202 42.62 32.77 22.67
CA LEU A 202 41.17 32.73 22.54
C LEU A 202 40.59 31.30 22.52
N LEU A 203 41.26 30.37 21.83
CA LEU A 203 40.68 29.07 21.44
C LEU A 203 41.38 27.84 21.99
N ALA A 204 42.65 27.94 22.40
CA ALA A 204 43.36 26.79 22.94
C ALA A 204 42.59 26.28 24.16
N HIS A 205 42.26 24.99 24.12
CA HIS A 205 41.54 24.29 25.18
C HIS A 205 42.27 22.98 25.45
N PRO A 206 43.40 23.01 26.18
CA PRO A 206 44.14 21.82 26.55
C PRO A 206 43.40 21.03 27.64
N SER A 207 43.72 19.75 27.80
CA SER A 207 43.14 18.90 28.84
C SER A 207 43.41 19.47 30.24
N GLY A 208 42.37 19.92 30.94
CA GLY A 208 42.47 20.45 32.30
C GLY A 208 43.10 21.85 32.42
N GLY A 209 43.27 22.59 31.32
CA GLY A 209 43.84 23.95 31.35
C GLY A 209 42.82 25.08 31.16
N SER A 210 43.34 26.30 31.18
CA SER A 210 42.62 27.55 30.91
C SER A 210 42.33 27.70 29.41
N GLY A 211 41.16 28.26 29.04
CA GLY A 211 40.75 28.40 27.65
C GLY A 211 39.27 28.82 27.53
N PRO A 212 38.62 28.63 26.36
CA PRO A 212 37.18 28.85 26.23
C PRO A 212 36.39 28.06 27.28
N ALA A 213 35.32 28.67 27.80
CA ALA A 213 34.51 28.12 28.87
C ALA A 213 33.78 26.85 28.41
N LEU A 214 33.90 25.78 29.21
CA LEU A 214 33.17 24.54 29.00
C LEU A 214 31.71 24.70 29.45
N ALA A 215 30.80 24.91 28.49
CA ALA A 215 29.38 25.09 28.76
C ALA A 215 28.65 23.75 28.98
N THR A 216 29.07 22.69 28.30
CA THR A 216 28.50 21.34 28.47
C THR A 216 29.58 20.30 28.24
N LEU A 217 29.58 19.25 29.06
CA LEU A 217 30.49 18.11 28.92
C LEU A 217 29.89 17.06 27.99
N ALA A 218 30.70 16.48 27.11
CA ALA A 218 30.29 15.31 26.34
C ALA A 218 30.10 14.10 27.26
N ARG A 219 28.95 13.42 27.13
CA ARG A 219 28.59 12.26 27.94
C ARG A 219 27.84 11.24 27.11
N ASP A 220 28.00 9.97 27.44
CA ASP A 220 27.21 8.87 26.86
C ASP A 220 25.82 8.80 27.51
N ALA A 221 24.84 8.35 26.73
CA ALA A 221 23.57 7.88 27.27
C ALA A 221 23.79 6.59 28.06
N GLN A 222 23.07 6.44 29.17
CA GLN A 222 23.16 5.28 30.04
C GLN A 222 21.77 4.94 30.60
N GLY A 223 21.56 3.66 30.85
CA GLY A 223 20.30 3.17 31.39
C GLY A 223 20.22 1.66 31.44
N THR A 224 19.02 1.14 31.63
CA THR A 224 18.74 -0.30 31.56
C THR A 224 17.47 -0.59 30.75
N ILE A 225 17.42 -1.79 30.15
CA ILE A 225 16.25 -2.37 29.51
C ILE A 225 16.04 -3.74 30.13
N ASN A 226 14.89 -3.96 30.77
CA ASN A 226 14.62 -5.17 31.57
C ASN A 226 15.77 -5.50 32.56
N GLY A 227 16.37 -4.46 33.15
CA GLY A 227 17.50 -4.57 34.08
C GLY A 227 18.87 -4.74 33.42
N SER A 228 18.95 -5.00 32.11
CA SER A 228 20.23 -5.10 31.38
C SER A 228 20.74 -3.70 31.05
N ALA A 229 21.97 -3.38 31.45
CA ALA A 229 22.55 -2.06 31.23
C ALA A 229 22.87 -1.80 29.75
N PHE A 230 22.73 -0.54 29.34
CA PHE A 230 23.22 -0.05 28.05
C PHE A 230 24.04 1.23 28.23
N VAL A 231 25.01 1.41 27.33
CA VAL A 231 25.77 2.66 27.16
C VAL A 231 25.79 2.97 25.68
N ALA A 232 25.51 4.23 25.30
CA ALA A 232 25.48 4.65 23.91
C ALA A 232 26.02 6.06 23.74
N SER A 233 26.78 6.28 22.66
CA SER A 233 27.30 7.61 22.32
C SER A 233 26.22 8.57 21.83
N THR A 234 25.05 8.08 21.43
CA THR A 234 23.93 8.90 20.95
C THR A 234 22.64 8.63 21.73
N ASN A 235 21.64 9.49 21.54
CA ASN A 235 20.30 9.28 22.09
C ASN A 235 19.44 8.33 21.24
N THR A 236 19.99 7.72 20.20
CA THR A 236 19.38 6.61 19.48
C THR A 236 20.13 5.33 19.83
N VAL A 237 19.47 4.44 20.58
CA VAL A 237 20.10 3.26 21.15
C VAL A 237 19.57 2.03 20.42
N ALA A 238 20.44 1.39 19.65
CA ALA A 238 20.24 -0.01 19.27
C ALA A 238 20.36 -0.85 20.55
N THR A 239 19.30 -1.58 20.87
CA THR A 239 19.24 -2.29 22.15
C THR A 239 19.83 -3.70 22.03
N ALA A 240 20.06 -4.35 23.17
CA ALA A 240 20.38 -5.79 23.18
C ALA A 240 19.19 -6.67 22.72
N VAL A 241 17.98 -6.10 22.61
CA VAL A 241 16.81 -6.78 22.06
C VAL A 241 16.80 -6.57 20.55
N ASP A 242 16.88 -7.66 19.80
CA ASP A 242 16.96 -7.60 18.34
C ASP A 242 15.75 -6.86 17.73
N GLY A 243 16.04 -6.00 16.76
CA GLY A 243 15.05 -5.17 16.09
C GLY A 243 14.44 -4.03 16.91
N LEU A 244 14.76 -3.89 18.20
CA LEU A 244 14.26 -2.79 19.03
C LEU A 244 15.27 -1.64 19.05
N THR A 245 14.79 -0.46 18.67
CA THR A 245 15.57 0.80 18.75
C THR A 245 14.85 1.78 19.67
N LEU A 246 15.59 2.40 20.58
CA LEU A 246 15.09 3.45 21.46
C LEU A 246 15.53 4.83 20.98
N SER A 247 14.67 5.82 21.17
CA SER A 247 15.02 7.23 21.07
C SER A 247 14.82 7.87 22.44
N LEU A 248 15.92 8.18 23.11
CA LEU A 248 15.96 8.76 24.44
C LEU A 248 15.70 10.27 24.34
N LYS A 249 14.83 10.79 25.20
CA LYS A 249 14.46 12.21 25.25
C LYS A 249 14.68 12.84 26.62
N GLY A 250 14.76 12.03 27.68
CA GLY A 250 15.01 12.50 29.03
C GLY A 250 15.30 11.36 30.00
N VAL A 251 15.73 11.75 31.21
CA VAL A 251 15.97 10.83 32.32
C VAL A 251 14.64 10.40 32.94
N GLY A 252 14.53 9.13 33.34
CA GLY A 252 13.35 8.60 34.02
C GLY A 252 13.00 7.16 33.63
N SER A 253 11.82 6.73 34.04
CA SER A 253 11.28 5.38 33.81
C SER A 253 10.14 5.38 32.80
N ALA A 254 10.16 4.45 31.84
CA ALA A 254 9.06 4.21 30.91
C ALA A 254 8.91 2.71 30.64
N THR A 255 7.72 2.31 30.20
CA THR A 255 7.46 0.96 29.69
C THR A 255 7.23 1.07 28.20
N LEU A 256 7.98 0.33 27.40
CA LEU A 256 7.72 0.17 25.97
C LEU A 256 6.94 -1.13 25.74
N THR A 257 5.75 -1.02 25.17
CA THR A 257 4.94 -2.17 24.79
C THR A 257 5.11 -2.43 23.30
N VAL A 258 5.72 -3.57 22.97
CA VAL A 258 5.82 -4.06 21.60
C VAL A 258 4.59 -4.92 21.30
N ALA A 259 3.83 -4.51 20.29
CA ALA A 259 2.59 -5.15 19.87
C ALA A 259 2.52 -5.28 18.34
N PRO A 260 1.68 -6.17 17.80
CA PRO A 260 1.30 -6.14 16.40
C PRO A 260 0.73 -4.77 15.98
N ASN A 261 0.98 -4.38 14.73
CA ASN A 261 0.54 -3.10 14.20
C ASN A 261 -0.97 -3.09 13.88
N SER A 262 -1.70 -2.06 14.32
CA SER A 262 -3.15 -1.92 14.09
C SER A 262 -3.54 -1.85 12.60
N GLY A 263 -2.63 -1.44 11.71
CA GLY A 263 -2.82 -1.50 10.26
C GLY A 263 -3.09 -2.92 9.73
N GLN A 264 -2.75 -3.95 10.50
CA GLN A 264 -3.09 -5.34 10.19
C GLN A 264 -4.58 -5.65 10.32
N VAL A 265 -5.26 -4.98 11.26
CA VAL A 265 -6.72 -5.06 11.41
C VAL A 265 -7.40 -4.46 10.18
N ASN A 266 -6.86 -3.36 9.65
CA ASN A 266 -7.38 -2.73 8.44
C ASN A 266 -7.29 -3.66 7.22
N LYS A 267 -6.22 -4.44 7.09
CA LYS A 267 -6.11 -5.44 6.01
C LYS A 267 -7.18 -6.52 6.12
N ALA A 268 -7.47 -6.99 7.34
CA ALA A 268 -8.56 -7.94 7.57
C ALA A 268 -9.94 -7.33 7.25
N GLY A 269 -10.14 -6.05 7.60
CA GLY A 269 -11.33 -5.29 7.23
C GLY A 269 -11.53 -5.20 5.72
N ALA A 270 -10.48 -4.81 4.99
CA ALA A 270 -10.51 -4.72 3.52
C ALA A 270 -10.83 -6.08 2.86
N PHE A 271 -10.30 -7.18 3.40
CA PHE A 271 -10.65 -8.52 2.94
C PHE A 271 -12.12 -8.86 3.17
N VAL A 272 -12.65 -8.56 4.36
CA VAL A 272 -14.07 -8.78 4.68
C VAL A 272 -14.98 -7.96 3.76
N GLU A 273 -14.65 -6.70 3.52
CA GLU A 273 -15.36 -5.82 2.60
C GLU A 273 -15.33 -6.36 1.16
N ALA A 274 -14.15 -6.75 0.66
CA ALA A 274 -14.00 -7.27 -0.69
C ALA A 274 -14.76 -8.61 -0.89
N TYR A 275 -14.71 -9.49 0.11
CA TYR A 275 -15.48 -10.75 0.08
C TYR A 275 -16.99 -10.47 0.05
N ASN A 276 -17.46 -9.52 0.85
CA ASN A 276 -18.87 -9.12 0.86
C ASN A 276 -19.29 -8.46 -0.45
N GLY A 277 -18.41 -7.65 -1.05
CA GLY A 277 -18.60 -7.07 -2.38
C GLY A 277 -18.77 -8.16 -3.45
N MET A 278 -17.96 -9.22 -3.40
CA MET A 278 -18.11 -10.37 -4.30
C MET A 278 -19.44 -11.11 -4.10
N GLN A 279 -19.85 -11.34 -2.85
CA GLN A 279 -21.14 -11.98 -2.54
C GLN A 279 -22.34 -11.14 -3.05
N ALA A 280 -22.26 -9.83 -2.91
CA ALA A 280 -23.26 -8.89 -3.43
C ALA A 280 -23.28 -8.88 -4.97
N GLY A 281 -22.11 -8.84 -5.62
CA GLY A 281 -21.99 -8.91 -7.08
C GLY A 281 -22.63 -10.18 -7.66
N LEU A 282 -22.35 -11.33 -7.05
CA LEU A 282 -22.99 -12.61 -7.42
C LEU A 282 -24.50 -12.57 -7.21
N GLY A 283 -24.97 -11.89 -6.17
CA GLY A 283 -26.40 -11.73 -5.88
C GLY A 283 -27.12 -10.88 -6.91
N HIS A 284 -26.53 -9.75 -7.28
CA HIS A 284 -27.05 -8.91 -8.35
C HIS A 284 -27.08 -9.65 -9.68
N LEU A 285 -25.98 -10.33 -10.04
CA LEU A 285 -25.93 -11.10 -11.28
C LEU A 285 -27.03 -12.16 -11.33
N GLY A 286 -27.22 -12.94 -10.27
CA GLY A 286 -28.25 -13.98 -10.21
C GLY A 286 -29.68 -13.45 -10.15
N GLY A 287 -29.89 -12.32 -9.47
CA GLY A 287 -31.20 -11.66 -9.38
C GLY A 287 -31.65 -11.02 -10.68
N GLU A 288 -30.73 -10.40 -11.41
CA GLU A 288 -30.98 -9.81 -12.73
C GLU A 288 -31.01 -10.86 -13.85
N ASN A 289 -30.34 -12.01 -13.65
CA ASN A 289 -30.23 -13.07 -14.66
C ASN A 289 -30.58 -14.45 -14.06
N PRO A 290 -31.87 -14.81 -13.92
CA PRO A 290 -32.29 -16.06 -13.29
C PRO A 290 -31.71 -17.33 -13.91
N VAL A 291 -31.40 -17.31 -15.22
CA VAL A 291 -30.74 -18.42 -15.92
C VAL A 291 -29.36 -18.76 -15.35
N LEU A 292 -28.69 -17.79 -14.71
CA LEU A 292 -27.38 -17.96 -14.07
C LEU A 292 -27.50 -18.42 -12.61
N GLY A 293 -28.71 -18.63 -12.08
CA GLY A 293 -28.92 -18.95 -10.66
C GLY A 293 -28.15 -20.18 -10.17
N VAL A 294 -28.05 -21.24 -10.99
CA VAL A 294 -27.26 -22.44 -10.67
C VAL A 294 -25.77 -22.11 -10.60
N THR A 295 -25.25 -21.37 -11.58
CA THR A 295 -23.84 -20.96 -11.64
C THR A 295 -23.47 -20.05 -10.48
N VAL A 296 -24.31 -19.05 -10.18
CA VAL A 296 -24.15 -18.17 -9.02
C VAL A 296 -24.13 -18.96 -7.72
N SER A 297 -25.03 -19.93 -7.56
CA SER A 297 -25.07 -20.79 -6.37
C SER A 297 -23.81 -21.65 -6.25
N PHE A 298 -23.32 -22.19 -7.37
CA PHE A 298 -22.06 -22.95 -7.40
C PHE A 298 -20.87 -22.10 -6.94
N LEU A 299 -20.70 -20.89 -7.52
CA LEU A 299 -19.60 -19.98 -7.16
C LEU A 299 -19.68 -19.54 -5.69
N ARG A 300 -20.88 -19.27 -5.18
CA ARG A 300 -21.10 -18.94 -3.76
C ARG A 300 -20.73 -20.09 -2.84
N ASN A 301 -21.06 -21.32 -3.20
CA ASN A 301 -20.70 -22.51 -2.45
C ASN A 301 -19.19 -22.75 -2.48
N GLN A 302 -18.54 -22.51 -3.63
CA GLN A 302 -17.09 -22.61 -3.76
C GLN A 302 -16.36 -21.59 -2.89
N LEU A 303 -16.81 -20.33 -2.89
CA LEU A 303 -16.32 -19.29 -1.97
C LEU A 303 -16.51 -19.71 -0.50
N ALA A 304 -17.68 -20.23 -0.15
CA ALA A 304 -17.97 -20.67 1.22
C ALA A 304 -17.06 -21.83 1.66
N ALA A 305 -16.88 -22.84 0.80
CA ALA A 305 -16.00 -23.97 1.06
C ALA A 305 -14.53 -23.54 1.22
N THR A 306 -14.11 -22.49 0.50
CA THR A 306 -12.74 -21.97 0.58
C THR A 306 -12.43 -21.28 1.91
N LEU A 307 -13.45 -20.77 2.60
CA LEU A 307 -13.31 -20.19 3.95
C LEU A 307 -13.18 -21.26 5.05
N ASP A 308 -13.61 -22.49 4.79
CA ASP A 308 -13.50 -23.58 5.76
C ASP A 308 -12.04 -24.04 5.87
N THR A 309 -11.41 -23.83 7.02
CA THR A 309 -9.98 -24.07 7.23
C THR A 309 -9.69 -25.46 7.77
N SER A 310 -10.58 -26.04 8.57
CA SER A 310 -10.40 -27.38 9.15
C SER A 310 -10.59 -28.47 8.08
N ALA A 311 -11.51 -28.26 7.14
CA ALA A 311 -11.70 -29.15 5.99
C ALA A 311 -10.47 -29.27 5.05
N ASN A 312 -9.51 -28.35 5.19
CA ASN A 312 -8.39 -28.17 4.26
C ASN A 312 -7.00 -28.39 4.90
N GLY A 313 -6.95 -29.09 6.05
CA GLY A 313 -5.70 -29.63 6.60
C GLY A 313 -4.84 -28.66 7.42
N LEU A 314 -5.41 -27.53 7.88
CA LEU A 314 -4.78 -26.71 8.93
C LEU A 314 -4.98 -27.35 10.31
N THR A 315 -3.89 -27.60 11.02
CA THR A 315 -3.88 -28.16 12.39
C THR A 315 -3.28 -27.15 13.36
N GLY A 316 -3.91 -26.91 14.52
CA GLY A 316 -3.39 -25.99 15.54
C GLY A 316 -4.47 -25.30 16.38
N SER A 317 -4.07 -24.36 17.24
CA SER A 317 -5.00 -23.63 18.13
C SER A 317 -5.93 -22.66 17.40
N LEU A 318 -5.51 -22.16 16.23
CA LEU A 318 -6.30 -21.31 15.33
C LEU A 318 -6.52 -22.06 14.02
N SER A 319 -7.71 -22.61 13.87
CA SER A 319 -8.15 -23.42 12.72
C SER A 319 -9.48 -22.94 12.15
N SER A 320 -9.99 -21.78 12.55
CA SER A 320 -11.14 -21.10 11.92
C SER A 320 -11.08 -19.57 12.00
N LEU A 321 -11.66 -18.91 11.01
CA LEU A 321 -11.81 -17.44 10.97
C LEU A 321 -12.58 -16.89 12.18
N ALA A 322 -13.56 -17.63 12.68
CA ALA A 322 -14.37 -17.22 13.84
C ALA A 322 -13.53 -17.10 15.13
N GLN A 323 -12.47 -17.91 15.27
CA GLN A 323 -11.55 -17.84 16.42
C GLN A 323 -10.76 -16.53 16.44
N VAL A 324 -10.48 -15.95 15.27
CA VAL A 324 -9.84 -14.63 15.13
C VAL A 324 -10.86 -13.49 14.98
N GLY A 325 -12.17 -13.76 15.12
CA GLY A 325 -13.20 -12.73 15.09
C GLY A 325 -13.74 -12.37 13.70
N ILE A 326 -13.48 -13.17 12.68
CA ILE A 326 -14.17 -13.06 11.38
C ILE A 326 -15.27 -14.11 11.32
N ASN A 327 -16.52 -13.66 11.44
CA ASN A 327 -17.69 -14.53 11.51
C ASN A 327 -18.46 -14.52 10.19
N ARG A 328 -18.90 -15.70 9.75
CA ARG A 328 -19.84 -15.82 8.63
C ARG A 328 -21.26 -15.60 9.15
N THR A 329 -22.03 -14.75 8.50
CA THR A 329 -23.43 -14.50 8.84
C THR A 329 -24.37 -15.49 8.12
N GLY A 330 -25.65 -15.51 8.49
CA GLY A 330 -26.64 -16.43 7.91
C GLY A 330 -26.88 -16.24 6.40
N ASN A 331 -26.53 -15.08 5.84
CA ASN A 331 -26.64 -14.82 4.39
C ASN A 331 -25.33 -15.10 3.63
N GLY A 332 -24.29 -15.58 4.31
CA GLY A 332 -23.01 -15.95 3.73
C GLY A 332 -21.97 -14.83 3.60
N THR A 333 -22.28 -13.61 4.06
CA THR A 333 -21.30 -12.52 4.23
C THR A 333 -20.40 -12.75 5.44
N LEU A 334 -19.33 -11.97 5.55
CA LEU A 334 -18.42 -11.94 6.68
C LEU A 334 -18.62 -10.66 7.52
N ALA A 335 -18.40 -10.79 8.82
CA ALA A 335 -18.36 -9.68 9.77
C ALA A 335 -17.08 -9.75 10.59
N LEU A 336 -16.37 -8.63 10.71
CA LEU A 336 -15.14 -8.51 11.50
C LEU A 336 -15.43 -7.93 12.88
N ASP A 337 -15.05 -8.66 13.92
CA ASP A 337 -14.84 -8.12 15.26
C ASP A 337 -13.37 -7.68 15.38
N SER A 338 -13.14 -6.39 15.13
CA SER A 338 -11.80 -5.80 15.15
C SER A 338 -11.09 -5.97 16.50
N GLY A 339 -11.83 -5.94 17.61
CA GLY A 339 -11.28 -6.11 18.96
C GLY A 339 -10.80 -7.54 19.18
N LYS A 340 -11.62 -8.53 18.79
CA LYS A 340 -11.24 -9.94 18.87
C LYS A 340 -10.10 -10.28 17.91
N PHE A 341 -10.08 -9.69 16.71
CA PHE A 341 -8.99 -9.88 15.75
C PHE A 341 -7.66 -9.31 16.26
N GLN A 342 -7.68 -8.08 16.79
CA GLN A 342 -6.50 -7.50 17.44
C GLN A 342 -6.05 -8.32 18.65
N GLY A 343 -7.00 -8.82 19.46
CA GLY A 343 -6.69 -9.71 20.58
C GLY A 343 -6.00 -11.01 20.13
N ALA A 344 -6.47 -11.62 19.04
CA ALA A 344 -5.86 -12.81 18.46
C ALA A 344 -4.45 -12.54 17.92
N LEU A 345 -4.25 -11.40 17.23
CA LEU A 345 -2.93 -10.96 16.78
C LEU A 345 -1.96 -10.75 17.95
N ASN A 346 -2.42 -10.14 19.03
CA ASN A 346 -1.59 -9.90 20.22
C ASN A 346 -1.19 -11.20 20.92
N ALA A 347 -2.09 -12.18 20.95
CA ALA A 347 -1.88 -13.45 21.64
C ALA A 347 -1.07 -14.46 20.82
N ASN A 348 -1.31 -14.55 19.52
CA ASN A 348 -0.68 -15.54 18.65
C ASN A 348 -0.59 -15.02 17.20
N PRO A 349 0.33 -14.08 16.90
CA PRO A 349 0.46 -13.48 15.57
C PRO A 349 0.84 -14.50 14.51
N GLU A 350 1.67 -15.50 14.85
CA GLU A 350 2.05 -16.58 13.94
C GLU A 350 0.85 -17.47 13.60
N GLY A 351 -0.01 -17.78 14.58
CA GLY A 351 -1.23 -18.54 14.35
C GLY A 351 -2.22 -17.79 13.45
N VAL A 352 -2.37 -16.48 13.64
CA VAL A 352 -3.16 -15.64 12.74
C VAL A 352 -2.54 -15.62 11.34
N THR A 353 -1.21 -15.48 11.24
CA THR A 353 -0.50 -15.53 9.95
C THR A 353 -0.77 -16.85 9.24
N ARG A 354 -0.57 -17.99 9.91
CA ARG A 354 -0.83 -19.32 9.36
C ARG A 354 -2.28 -19.53 8.93
N LEU A 355 -3.24 -18.88 9.59
CA LEU A 355 -4.64 -18.96 9.19
C LEU A 355 -4.87 -18.38 7.78
N PHE A 356 -4.14 -17.32 7.41
CA PHE A 356 -4.28 -16.64 6.12
C PHE A 356 -3.22 -17.05 5.08
N SER A 357 -1.98 -17.32 5.49
CA SER A 357 -0.85 -17.75 4.65
C SER A 357 -0.11 -18.92 5.31
N ASN A 358 -0.13 -20.08 4.66
CA ASN A 358 0.49 -21.32 5.15
C ASN A 358 0.72 -22.30 4.01
N ASP A 359 1.70 -22.01 3.15
CA ASP A 359 2.14 -22.87 2.05
C ASP A 359 0.99 -23.29 1.11
N GLY A 360 0.14 -22.32 0.73
CA GLY A 360 -1.03 -22.53 -0.13
C GLY A 360 -2.27 -23.05 0.60
N LYS A 361 -2.17 -23.35 1.90
CA LYS A 361 -3.30 -23.82 2.70
C LYS A 361 -4.03 -22.68 3.40
N GLY A 362 -3.43 -21.49 3.53
CA GLY A 362 -4.05 -20.37 4.23
C GLY A 362 -5.30 -19.85 3.51
N VAL A 363 -6.27 -19.30 4.25
CA VAL A 363 -7.53 -18.81 3.66
C VAL A 363 -7.29 -17.78 2.56
N ALA A 364 -6.38 -16.84 2.80
CA ALA A 364 -6.11 -15.77 1.85
C ALA A 364 -5.45 -16.31 0.59
N GLU A 365 -4.49 -17.23 0.71
CA GLU A 365 -3.87 -17.91 -0.43
C GLU A 365 -4.90 -18.68 -1.27
N ARG A 366 -5.81 -19.42 -0.63
CA ARG A 366 -6.85 -20.18 -1.33
C ARG A 366 -7.89 -19.27 -2.00
N ILE A 367 -8.28 -18.17 -1.35
CA ILE A 367 -9.16 -17.16 -1.98
C ILE A 367 -8.45 -16.52 -3.17
N THR A 368 -7.16 -16.22 -3.04
CA THR A 368 -6.35 -15.67 -4.13
C THR A 368 -6.32 -16.64 -5.32
N ALA A 369 -6.08 -17.93 -5.07
CA ALA A 369 -6.11 -18.98 -6.09
C ALA A 369 -7.49 -19.13 -6.74
N LEU A 370 -8.57 -19.13 -5.94
CA LEU A 370 -9.94 -19.16 -6.44
C LEU A 370 -10.26 -17.95 -7.31
N ALA A 371 -9.80 -16.77 -6.90
CA ALA A 371 -10.04 -15.53 -7.62
C ALA A 371 -9.27 -15.49 -8.96
N ALA A 372 -8.05 -16.03 -8.98
CA ALA A 372 -7.24 -16.15 -10.19
C ALA A 372 -7.76 -17.21 -11.18
N ASP A 373 -8.51 -18.20 -10.71
CA ASP A 373 -9.04 -19.29 -11.54
C ASP A 373 -10.56 -19.14 -11.78
N ALA A 374 -11.39 -19.65 -10.86
CA ALA A 374 -12.84 -19.75 -11.06
C ALA A 374 -13.56 -18.40 -11.13
N LEU A 375 -13.01 -17.36 -10.49
CA LEU A 375 -13.54 -16.00 -10.55
C LEU A 375 -12.73 -15.07 -11.47
N SER A 376 -11.85 -15.65 -12.29
CA SER A 376 -11.11 -14.87 -13.27
C SER A 376 -12.07 -14.19 -14.24
N PRO A 377 -11.67 -13.05 -14.82
CA PRO A 377 -12.49 -12.36 -15.81
C PRO A 377 -12.96 -13.28 -16.94
N GLU A 378 -12.07 -14.14 -17.44
CA GLU A 378 -12.34 -15.11 -18.49
C GLU A 378 -13.43 -16.11 -18.11
N ARG A 379 -13.30 -16.73 -16.93
CA ARG A 379 -14.27 -17.72 -16.44
C ARG A 379 -15.62 -17.09 -16.13
N LEU A 380 -15.63 -15.88 -15.58
CA LEU A 380 -16.86 -15.14 -15.32
C LEU A 380 -17.57 -14.74 -16.61
N LEU A 381 -16.85 -14.23 -17.61
CA LEU A 381 -17.39 -13.93 -18.93
C LEU A 381 -17.95 -15.18 -19.62
N GLN A 382 -17.22 -16.29 -19.59
CA GLN A 382 -17.68 -17.56 -20.13
C GLN A 382 -18.96 -18.04 -19.42
N SER A 383 -19.01 -17.90 -18.10
CA SER A 383 -20.17 -18.31 -17.30
C SER A 383 -21.41 -17.44 -17.54
N ALA A 384 -21.22 -16.16 -17.88
CA ALA A 384 -22.28 -15.21 -18.19
C ALA A 384 -22.72 -15.25 -19.66
N SER A 385 -21.93 -15.86 -20.55
CA SER A 385 -22.25 -15.97 -21.98
C SER A 385 -23.67 -16.47 -22.28
N PRO A 386 -24.25 -17.47 -21.57
CA PRO A 386 -25.62 -17.92 -21.86
C PRO A 386 -26.69 -16.87 -21.56
N ALA A 387 -26.44 -15.93 -20.64
CA ALA A 387 -27.34 -14.81 -20.37
C ALA A 387 -27.24 -13.74 -21.47
N LEU A 388 -26.04 -13.53 -22.00
CA LEU A 388 -25.79 -12.60 -23.12
C LEU A 388 -26.32 -13.14 -24.46
N THR A 389 -26.39 -14.47 -24.63
CA THR A 389 -26.80 -15.13 -25.89
C THR A 389 -28.13 -15.87 -25.79
N SER A 390 -28.92 -15.67 -24.72
CA SER A 390 -30.08 -16.52 -24.45
C SER A 390 -31.11 -16.46 -25.59
N PRO A 391 -31.69 -17.60 -26.02
CA PRO A 391 -32.78 -17.63 -26.99
C PRO A 391 -34.01 -16.85 -26.56
N ALA A 392 -34.19 -16.52 -25.28
CA ALA A 392 -35.29 -15.69 -24.82
C ALA A 392 -35.08 -14.21 -25.18
N THR A 393 -33.83 -13.72 -25.15
CA THR A 393 -33.46 -12.37 -25.60
C THR A 393 -33.60 -12.27 -27.12
N VAL A 394 -33.12 -13.28 -27.84
CA VAL A 394 -33.23 -13.38 -29.30
C VAL A 394 -34.69 -13.63 -29.73
N ALA A 395 -35.43 -14.52 -29.09
CA ALA A 395 -36.83 -14.81 -29.41
C ALA A 395 -37.76 -13.66 -29.04
N ARG A 396 -37.50 -12.88 -27.99
CA ARG A 396 -38.26 -11.65 -27.69
C ARG A 396 -38.00 -10.56 -28.73
N SER A 397 -36.76 -10.45 -29.23
CA SER A 397 -36.45 -9.56 -30.36
C SER A 397 -37.13 -10.02 -31.67
N LEU A 398 -37.19 -11.34 -31.91
CA LEU A 398 -37.88 -11.94 -33.07
C LEU A 398 -39.41 -11.83 -32.95
N GLN A 399 -40.00 -12.03 -31.77
CA GLN A 399 -41.44 -11.83 -31.52
C GLN A 399 -41.84 -10.37 -31.68
N ALA A 400 -41.00 -9.42 -31.23
CA ALA A 400 -41.21 -7.99 -31.48
C ALA A 400 -41.15 -7.66 -32.98
N GLY A 401 -40.24 -8.29 -33.73
CA GLY A 401 -40.15 -8.16 -35.20
C GLY A 401 -41.36 -8.74 -35.94
N LEU A 402 -41.86 -9.90 -35.53
CA LEU A 402 -43.08 -10.51 -36.08
C LEU A 402 -44.31 -9.61 -35.88
N TRP A 403 -44.48 -9.05 -34.68
CA TRP A 403 -45.56 -8.10 -34.40
C TRP A 403 -45.45 -6.80 -35.20
N SER A 404 -44.25 -6.25 -35.38
CA SER A 404 -44.01 -5.07 -36.23
C SER A 404 -44.30 -5.33 -37.71
N SER A 405 -44.03 -6.55 -38.20
CA SER A 405 -44.33 -6.93 -39.59
C SER A 405 -45.82 -7.16 -39.84
N LEU A 406 -46.57 -7.55 -38.81
CA LEU A 406 -48.00 -7.85 -38.88
C LEU A 406 -48.89 -6.60 -38.74
N THR A 407 -48.40 -5.51 -38.14
CA THR A 407 -49.22 -4.30 -37.87
C THR A 407 -49.05 -3.18 -38.90
N GLY A 408 -48.27 -3.38 -39.97
CA GLY A 408 -48.31 -2.51 -41.16
C GLY A 408 -48.11 -1.01 -40.87
N GLY A 409 -46.99 -0.63 -40.26
CA GLY A 409 -46.60 0.77 -40.12
C GLY A 409 -45.53 1.14 -41.14
N GLN A 410 -45.82 2.10 -42.03
CA GLN A 410 -44.88 2.57 -43.03
C GLN A 410 -43.59 3.12 -42.42
N GLY A 411 -42.45 2.62 -42.90
CA GLY A 411 -41.19 3.38 -42.94
C GLY A 411 -40.39 3.51 -41.65
N GLN A 412 -39.97 2.40 -41.03
CA GLN A 412 -38.71 2.39 -40.27
C GLN A 412 -38.02 1.03 -40.39
N THR A 413 -36.95 0.98 -41.18
CA THR A 413 -35.96 -0.09 -41.15
C THR A 413 -35.22 0.01 -39.82
N VAL A 414 -35.67 -0.72 -38.79
CA VAL A 414 -34.90 -0.83 -37.56
C VAL A 414 -33.76 -1.81 -37.84
N ASP A 415 -32.53 -1.30 -37.83
CA ASP A 415 -31.32 -2.08 -38.16
C ASP A 415 -30.91 -2.95 -36.96
N TYR A 416 -31.56 -4.12 -36.85
CA TYR A 416 -31.32 -5.12 -35.80
C TYR A 416 -29.99 -5.87 -35.96
N SER A 417 -29.21 -5.58 -37.00
CA SER A 417 -27.84 -6.08 -37.14
C SER A 417 -26.88 -5.44 -36.13
N ALA A 418 -27.20 -4.24 -35.63
CA ALA A 418 -26.36 -3.48 -34.71
C ALA A 418 -26.32 -4.04 -33.27
N SER A 419 -27.44 -4.56 -32.76
CA SER A 419 -27.53 -5.10 -31.39
C SER A 419 -26.78 -6.43 -31.23
N VAL A 420 -26.85 -7.29 -32.25
CA VAL A 420 -26.05 -8.52 -32.33
C VAL A 420 -24.58 -8.17 -32.54
N ASN A 421 -24.27 -7.17 -33.38
CA ASN A 421 -22.89 -6.71 -33.60
C ASN A 421 -22.24 -6.11 -32.35
N LEU A 422 -22.96 -5.36 -31.52
CA LEU A 422 -22.40 -4.72 -30.32
C LEU A 422 -22.06 -5.74 -29.23
N ALA A 423 -22.93 -6.74 -29.01
CA ALA A 423 -22.64 -7.84 -28.09
C ALA A 423 -21.47 -8.71 -28.59
N ASP A 424 -21.44 -8.99 -29.90
CA ASP A 424 -20.38 -9.77 -30.54
C ASP A 424 -19.04 -9.01 -30.59
N GLN A 425 -19.05 -7.70 -30.85
CA GLN A 425 -17.86 -6.83 -30.79
C GLN A 425 -17.37 -6.63 -29.35
N PHE A 426 -18.25 -6.51 -28.36
CA PHE A 426 -17.88 -6.44 -26.95
C PHE A 426 -17.24 -7.75 -26.47
N LEU A 427 -17.81 -8.89 -26.86
CA LEU A 427 -17.29 -10.22 -26.52
C LEU A 427 -15.96 -10.49 -27.23
N GLN A 428 -15.84 -10.14 -28.52
CA GLN A 428 -14.59 -10.23 -29.28
C GLN A 428 -13.49 -9.30 -28.75
N ALA A 429 -13.84 -8.09 -28.29
CA ALA A 429 -12.89 -7.14 -27.71
C ALA A 429 -12.40 -7.59 -26.32
N GLN A 430 -13.27 -8.21 -25.50
CA GLN A 430 -12.90 -8.78 -24.20
C GLN A 430 -11.99 -10.02 -24.33
N LEU A 431 -12.24 -10.90 -25.31
CA LEU A 431 -11.42 -12.09 -25.56
C LEU A 431 -10.12 -11.80 -26.36
N ALA A 432 -10.05 -10.70 -27.11
CA ALA A 432 -8.82 -10.29 -27.77
C ALA A 432 -7.76 -9.76 -26.77
N GLY A 433 -8.21 -9.23 -25.62
CA GLY A 433 -7.33 -8.76 -24.54
C GLY A 433 -6.65 -9.87 -23.73
N THR A 434 -7.14 -11.11 -23.80
CA THR A 434 -6.65 -12.26 -23.01
C THR A 434 -5.66 -13.17 -23.75
N GLY A 435 -5.21 -12.78 -24.95
CA GLY A 435 -4.10 -13.45 -25.65
C GLY A 435 -4.44 -14.78 -26.33
N ALA A 436 -5.72 -15.08 -26.57
CA ALA A 436 -6.14 -16.26 -27.33
C ALA A 436 -5.70 -16.16 -28.82
N LYS A 437 -4.61 -16.84 -29.18
CA LYS A 437 -4.12 -16.89 -30.57
C LYS A 437 -5.05 -17.74 -31.46
N ARG A 438 -5.32 -17.22 -32.67
CA ARG A 438 -6.18 -17.76 -33.73
C ARG A 438 -5.83 -19.16 -34.29
N ASN A 439 -4.82 -19.86 -33.79
CA ASN A 439 -4.36 -21.11 -34.40
C ASN A 439 -5.03 -22.33 -33.76
N GLY A 440 -6.29 -22.56 -34.12
CA GLY A 440 -6.89 -23.86 -34.48
C GLY A 440 -6.74 -25.13 -33.63
N GLN A 441 -6.12 -25.14 -32.44
CA GLN A 441 -5.85 -26.40 -31.72
C GLN A 441 -6.14 -26.36 -30.21
N GLY A 442 -7.20 -25.67 -29.78
CA GLY A 442 -7.70 -25.76 -28.42
C GLY A 442 -9.22 -25.65 -28.39
N SER A 443 -9.85 -26.12 -27.29
CA SER A 443 -11.30 -26.03 -27.06
C SER A 443 -11.88 -24.63 -27.28
N ASN A 444 -11.03 -23.59 -27.15
CA ASN A 444 -11.35 -22.18 -27.43
C ASN A 444 -11.55 -21.87 -28.93
N GLY A 445 -10.84 -22.55 -29.84
CA GLY A 445 -11.02 -22.40 -31.29
C GLY A 445 -12.29 -23.09 -31.79
N LEU A 446 -12.65 -24.24 -31.20
CA LEU A 446 -13.87 -24.97 -31.53
C LEU A 446 -15.13 -24.22 -31.07
N LEU A 447 -15.08 -23.57 -29.90
CA LEU A 447 -16.17 -22.70 -29.42
C LEU A 447 -16.31 -21.44 -30.28
N LEU A 448 -15.20 -20.81 -30.65
CA LEU A 448 -15.20 -19.66 -31.56
C LEU A 448 -15.79 -20.03 -32.93
N ASP A 449 -15.40 -21.18 -33.49
CA ASP A 449 -15.89 -21.67 -34.77
C ASP A 449 -17.37 -22.10 -34.69
N GLN A 450 -17.81 -22.70 -33.58
CA GLN A 450 -19.23 -23.03 -33.36
C GLN A 450 -20.11 -21.78 -33.15
N MET A 451 -19.59 -20.73 -32.50
CA MET A 451 -20.31 -19.47 -32.28
C MET A 451 -20.39 -18.63 -33.56
N ILE A 452 -19.31 -18.56 -34.34
CA ILE A 452 -19.29 -17.92 -35.66
C ILE A 452 -20.16 -18.71 -36.65
N SER A 453 -20.08 -20.04 -36.66
CA SER A 453 -20.92 -20.88 -37.52
C SER A 453 -22.41 -20.69 -37.19
N ARG A 454 -22.77 -20.59 -35.90
CA ARG A 454 -24.15 -20.32 -35.49
C ARG A 454 -24.62 -18.91 -35.85
N SER A 455 -23.79 -17.87 -35.68
CA SER A 455 -24.14 -16.48 -36.03
C SER A 455 -24.30 -16.30 -37.55
N VAL A 456 -23.42 -16.91 -38.35
CA VAL A 456 -23.52 -16.94 -39.82
C VAL A 456 -24.77 -17.73 -40.24
N SER A 457 -25.07 -18.86 -39.62
CA SER A 457 -26.29 -19.63 -39.91
C SER A 457 -27.56 -18.84 -39.60
N LEU A 458 -27.58 -18.04 -38.53
CA LEU A 458 -28.71 -17.19 -38.18
C LEU A 458 -28.86 -16.04 -39.17
N SER A 459 -27.75 -15.40 -39.53
CA SER A 459 -27.72 -14.31 -40.52
C SER A 459 -28.20 -14.79 -41.90
N GLN A 460 -27.74 -15.96 -42.35
CA GLN A 460 -28.16 -16.56 -43.62
C GLN A 460 -29.64 -16.95 -43.60
N ASN A 461 -30.13 -17.59 -42.53
CA ASN A 461 -31.54 -17.94 -42.38
C ASN A 461 -32.46 -16.70 -42.35
N LEU A 462 -32.03 -15.61 -41.70
CA LEU A 462 -32.76 -14.34 -41.69
C LEU A 462 -32.78 -13.68 -43.08
N ALA A 463 -31.67 -13.76 -43.83
CA ALA A 463 -31.61 -13.27 -45.21
C ALA A 463 -32.53 -14.07 -46.15
N THR A 464 -32.61 -15.40 -45.97
CA THR A 464 -33.51 -16.27 -46.77
C THR A 464 -34.98 -16.07 -46.40
N LEU A 465 -35.28 -15.83 -45.13
CA LEU A 465 -36.64 -15.53 -44.66
C LEU A 465 -37.11 -14.16 -45.18
N GLY A 466 -36.23 -13.16 -45.18
CA GLY A 466 -36.49 -11.84 -45.76
C GLY A 466 -36.77 -11.87 -47.26
N THR A 467 -36.02 -12.69 -48.03
CA THR A 467 -36.29 -12.86 -49.48
C THR A 467 -37.59 -13.62 -49.75
N ARG A 468 -37.92 -14.64 -48.94
CA ARG A 468 -39.17 -15.40 -49.08
C ARG A 468 -40.42 -14.59 -48.71
N LEU A 469 -40.34 -13.71 -47.72
CA LEU A 469 -41.42 -12.77 -47.40
C LEU A 469 -41.57 -11.66 -48.45
N HIS A 470 -40.48 -11.24 -49.10
CA HIS A 470 -40.54 -10.28 -50.21
C HIS A 470 -41.19 -10.89 -51.47
N LEU A 471 -40.92 -12.18 -51.76
CA LEU A 471 -41.56 -12.89 -52.88
C LEU A 471 -43.04 -13.20 -52.62
N ALA A 472 -43.42 -13.48 -51.36
CA ALA A 472 -44.80 -13.77 -50.98
C ALA A 472 -45.71 -12.53 -50.89
N GLY A 473 -45.15 -11.32 -50.90
CA GLY A 473 -45.89 -10.06 -51.00
C GLY A 473 -46.02 -9.51 -52.43
N LEU A 474 -45.44 -10.20 -53.42
CA LEU A 474 -45.45 -9.86 -54.86
C LEU A 474 -46.25 -10.87 -55.71
N LEU A 475 -46.79 -11.92 -55.09
CA LEU A 475 -47.78 -12.87 -55.63
C LEU A 475 -49.10 -12.64 -54.89
#